data_AF-A0A1F2VCY1-F1
#
_entry.id   AF-A0A1F2VCY1-F1
#
_cell.length_a   1.000
_cell.length_b   1.000
_cell.length_c   1.000
_cell.angle_alpha   90.00
_cell.angle_beta   90.00
_cell.angle_gamma   90.00
#
_symmetry.space_group_name_H-M   'P 1'
#
loop_
_entity.id
_entity.type
_entity.pdbx_description
1 polymer ?
#
loop_
_entity_poly.entity_id
_entity_poly.type
_entity_poly.pdbx_seq_one_letter_code
_entity_poly.pdbx_strand_id
1 'polypeptide(L)'
;MGLIALAGPSTALAQGFKWWQNERFQKELVLTPEQITRLEGIYQTSEPLLRAQKTALDRRDNRLSKVIADPKSDEPAVLLATDRLEAARGELSRTRTLMLFRMRRVLTDEQNVKFKELHEHDRRERERRPKGDPKPDDTSCPD
;
A
#
# COMPACT_ATOMS: atom_id res chain seq x y z
N MET A 1 8.45 14.74 -18.72
CA MET A 1 9.36 13.61 -18.46
C MET A 1 9.80 13.65 -17.01
N GLY A 2 9.13 12.92 -16.11
CA GLY A 2 9.51 12.83 -14.70
C GLY A 2 9.64 11.38 -14.31
N LEU A 3 10.86 10.85 -14.33
CA LEU A 3 11.18 9.50 -13.90
C LEU A 3 12.43 9.54 -13.03
N ILE A 4 12.21 9.60 -11.71
CA ILE A 4 13.09 8.92 -10.75
C ILE A 4 12.18 8.21 -9.76
N ALA A 5 11.62 7.08 -10.19
CA ALA A 5 11.02 6.11 -9.29
C ALA A 5 12.13 5.20 -8.74
N LEU A 6 12.91 5.69 -7.79
CA LEU A 6 13.73 4.85 -6.91
C LEU A 6 12.98 4.59 -5.61
N ALA A 7 11.82 3.95 -5.74
CA ALA A 7 11.22 3.21 -4.66
C ALA A 7 10.67 1.94 -5.29
N GLY A 8 11.34 0.79 -5.03
CA GLY A 8 10.78 -0.53 -5.31
C GLY A 8 9.33 -0.61 -4.83
N PRO A 9 8.51 -1.52 -5.39
CA PRO A 9 7.06 -1.45 -5.35
C PRO A 9 6.59 -1.07 -3.96
N SER A 10 6.27 0.21 -3.79
CA SER A 10 5.67 0.69 -2.56
C SER A 10 4.32 0.01 -2.57
N THR A 11 4.18 -1.03 -1.75
CA THR A 11 2.88 -1.62 -1.38
C THR A 11 2.12 -0.62 -0.49
N ALA A 12 2.10 0.64 -0.93
CA ALA A 12 1.48 1.78 -0.32
C ALA A 12 0.13 2.01 -0.98
N LEU A 13 -0.76 1.04 -0.83
CA LEU A 13 -2.16 1.33 -0.57
C LEU A 13 -2.59 0.46 0.60
N ALA A 14 -3.12 1.09 1.65
CA ALA A 14 -3.98 0.45 2.68
C ALA A 14 -4.74 -0.68 2.00
N GLN A 15 -4.73 -1.91 2.53
CA GLN A 15 -5.27 -3.09 1.85
C GLN A 15 -6.42 -2.69 0.92
N GLY A 16 -6.15 -2.53 -0.39
CA GLY A 16 -7.14 -1.98 -1.33
C GLY A 16 -8.36 -2.90 -1.47
N PHE A 17 -8.26 -4.05 -0.80
CA PHE A 17 -9.17 -5.14 -0.75
C PHE A 17 -9.26 -5.63 0.70
N LYS A 18 -10.45 -5.51 1.31
CA LYS A 18 -10.77 -6.11 2.61
C LYS A 18 -10.93 -7.62 2.44
N TRP A 19 -9.82 -8.36 2.44
CA TRP A 19 -9.85 -9.80 2.19
C TRP A 19 -10.77 -10.58 3.15
N TRP A 20 -10.96 -10.10 4.38
CA TRP A 20 -11.84 -10.74 5.36
C TRP A 20 -13.33 -10.60 5.02
N GLN A 21 -13.70 -9.71 4.09
CA GLN A 21 -15.05 -9.59 3.54
C GLN A 21 -15.25 -10.39 2.25
N ASN A 22 -14.20 -10.99 1.71
CA ASN A 22 -14.30 -11.79 0.50
C ASN A 22 -14.76 -13.22 0.83
N GLU A 23 -15.79 -13.69 0.14
CA GLU A 23 -16.37 -15.02 0.38
C GLU A 23 -15.37 -16.17 0.28
N ARG A 24 -14.44 -16.12 -0.70
CA ARG A 24 -13.44 -17.17 -0.86
C ARG A 24 -12.54 -17.24 0.37
N PHE A 25 -12.07 -16.11 0.88
CA PHE A 25 -11.26 -16.07 2.09
C PHE A 25 -12.04 -16.48 3.34
N GLN A 26 -13.31 -16.06 3.47
CA GLN A 26 -14.15 -16.49 4.60
C GLN A 26 -14.36 -18.02 4.61
N LYS A 27 -14.64 -18.61 3.43
CA LYS A 27 -14.85 -20.05 3.27
C LYS A 27 -13.56 -20.84 3.51
N GLU A 28 -12.47 -20.48 2.83
CA GLU A 28 -11.18 -21.20 2.90
C GLU A 28 -10.49 -21.12 4.26
N LEU A 29 -10.70 -20.02 5.00
CA LEU A 29 -10.16 -19.84 6.35
C LEU A 29 -11.16 -20.22 7.45
N VAL A 30 -12.40 -20.54 7.08
CA VAL A 30 -13.51 -20.80 8.01
C VAL A 30 -13.60 -19.69 9.06
N LEU A 31 -13.63 -18.43 8.60
CA LEU A 31 -13.68 -17.28 9.50
C LEU A 31 -15.00 -17.26 10.26
N THR A 32 -14.93 -17.14 11.59
CA THR A 32 -16.14 -16.95 12.40
C THR A 32 -16.67 -15.52 12.27
N PRO A 33 -17.98 -15.29 12.53
CA PRO A 33 -18.54 -13.94 12.59
C PRO A 33 -17.76 -13.02 13.54
N GLU A 34 -17.35 -13.54 14.69
CA GLU A 34 -16.57 -12.79 15.69
C GLU A 34 -15.19 -12.40 15.15
N GLN A 35 -14.51 -13.30 14.42
CA GLN A 35 -13.23 -12.98 13.77
C GLN A 35 -13.40 -11.87 12.73
N ILE A 36 -14.44 -11.96 11.89
CA ILE A 36 -14.76 -10.93 10.88
C ILE A 36 -15.01 -9.58 11.56
N THR A 37 -15.82 -9.53 12.61
CA THR A 37 -16.09 -8.31 13.37
C THR A 37 -14.82 -7.72 13.99
N ARG A 38 -13.94 -8.55 14.58
CA ARG A 38 -12.67 -8.08 15.17
C ARG A 38 -11.71 -7.53 14.10
N LEU A 39 -11.60 -8.21 12.96
CA LEU A 39 -10.79 -7.75 11.82
C LEU A 39 -11.27 -6.39 11.31
N GLU A 40 -12.59 -6.25 11.16
CA GLU A 40 -13.21 -4.98 10.77
C GLU A 40 -12.92 -3.87 11.79
N GLY A 41 -13.07 -4.14 13.10
CA GLY A 41 -12.79 -3.17 14.16
C GLY A 41 -11.33 -2.68 14.18
N ILE A 42 -10.36 -3.58 13.98
CA ILE A 42 -8.93 -3.23 13.90
C ILE A 42 -8.67 -2.32 12.69
N TYR A 43 -9.26 -2.65 11.55
CA TYR A 43 -9.15 -1.84 10.34
C TYR A 43 -9.74 -0.44 10.55
N GLN A 44 -10.99 -0.35 11.02
CA GLN A 44 -11.70 0.92 11.23
C GLN A 44 -10.99 1.83 12.23
N THR A 45 -10.34 1.25 13.25
CA THR A 45 -9.53 2.02 14.22
C THR A 45 -8.30 2.66 13.56
N SER A 46 -7.69 1.98 12.60
CA SER A 46 -6.42 2.40 11.99
C SER A 46 -6.62 3.24 10.72
N GLU A 47 -7.75 3.06 10.02
CA GLU A 47 -8.01 3.61 8.70
C GLU A 47 -7.94 5.15 8.63
N PRO A 48 -8.53 5.92 9.57
CA PRO A 48 -8.46 7.38 9.52
C PRO A 48 -7.02 7.90 9.60
N LEU A 49 -6.21 7.31 10.49
CA LEU A 49 -4.80 7.68 10.66
C LEU A 49 -3.98 7.30 9.44
N LEU A 50 -4.18 6.10 8.88
CA LEU A 50 -3.52 5.67 7.65
C LEU A 50 -3.84 6.60 6.47
N ARG A 51 -5.10 7.05 6.35
CA ARG A 51 -5.51 8.01 5.33
C ARG A 51 -4.79 9.34 5.50
N ALA A 52 -4.78 9.89 6.72
CA ALA A 52 -4.10 11.14 7.03
C ALA A 52 -2.58 11.06 6.76
N GLN A 53 -1.93 9.96 7.17
CA GLN A 53 -0.51 9.72 6.94
C GLN A 53 -0.18 9.57 5.45
N LYS A 54 -1.06 8.92 4.66
CA LYS A 54 -0.90 8.84 3.20
C LYS A 54 -0.99 10.22 2.55
N THR A 55 -1.97 11.04 2.93
CA THR A 55 -2.07 12.43 2.45
C THR A 55 -0.84 13.26 2.86
N ALA A 56 -0.31 13.04 4.06
CA ALA A 56 0.93 13.69 4.49
C ALA A 56 2.12 13.26 3.63
N LEU A 57 2.28 11.96 3.38
CA LEU A 57 3.31 11.40 2.50
C LEU A 57 3.24 12.02 1.10
N ASP A 58 2.07 12.05 0.48
CA ASP A 58 1.86 12.60 -0.87
C ASP A 58 2.23 14.08 -0.95
N ARG A 59 1.95 14.85 0.11
CA ARG A 59 2.37 16.24 0.22
C ARG A 59 3.88 16.39 0.37
N ARG A 60 4.56 15.49 1.09
CA ARG A 60 6.03 15.50 1.20
C ARG A 60 6.70 15.12 -0.12
N ASP A 61 6.13 14.16 -0.84
CA ASP A 61 6.63 13.72 -2.15
C ASP A 61 6.53 14.85 -3.18
N ASN A 62 5.38 15.52 -3.23
CA ASN A 62 5.19 16.73 -4.03
C ASN A 62 6.15 17.86 -3.64
N ARG A 63 6.47 18.01 -2.34
CA ARG A 63 7.41 19.03 -1.88
C ARG A 63 8.85 18.70 -2.30
N LEU A 64 9.27 17.45 -2.15
CA LEU A 64 10.60 17.01 -2.61
C LEU A 64 10.75 17.23 -4.12
N SER A 65 9.75 16.83 -4.90
CA SER A 65 9.72 17.06 -6.36
C SER A 65 9.92 18.53 -6.72
N LYS A 66 9.26 19.45 -6.01
CA LYS A 66 9.42 20.90 -6.21
C LYS A 66 10.81 21.41 -5.83
N VAL A 67 11.39 20.90 -4.73
CA VAL A 67 12.74 21.29 -4.28
C VAL A 67 13.78 20.85 -5.31
N ILE A 68 13.68 19.61 -5.82
CA ILE A 68 14.59 19.09 -6.86
C ILE A 68 14.48 19.89 -8.17
N ALA A 69 13.27 20.29 -8.55
CA ALA A 69 13.04 21.02 -9.79
C ALA A 69 13.41 22.52 -9.73
N ASP A 70 13.58 23.09 -8.53
CA ASP A 70 13.91 24.51 -8.36
C ASP A 70 15.42 24.74 -8.56
N PRO A 71 15.84 25.52 -9.59
CA PRO A 71 17.26 25.80 -9.86
C PRO A 71 17.99 26.53 -8.73
N LYS A 72 17.26 27.09 -7.76
CA LYS A 72 17.82 27.79 -6.60
C LYS A 72 18.02 26.88 -5.39
N SER A 73 17.51 25.66 -5.42
CA SER A 73 17.70 24.71 -4.32
C SER A 73 19.16 24.25 -4.25
N ASP A 74 19.69 24.21 -3.03
CA ASP A 74 20.98 23.62 -2.74
C ASP A 74 20.84 22.18 -2.21
N GLU A 75 21.97 21.47 -2.14
CA GLU A 75 22.02 20.10 -1.66
C GLU A 75 21.44 19.92 -0.24
N PRO A 76 21.74 20.79 0.75
CA PRO A 76 21.10 20.74 2.06
C PRO A 76 19.56 20.80 2.01
N ALA A 77 18.97 21.63 1.15
CA ALA A 77 17.52 21.71 1.01
C ALA A 77 16.92 20.40 0.48
N VAL A 78 17.59 19.74 -0.47
CA VAL A 78 17.17 18.44 -1.01
C VAL A 78 17.26 17.35 0.06
N LEU A 79 18.35 17.30 0.83
CA LEU A 79 18.52 16.34 1.92
C LEU A 79 17.43 16.52 2.99
N LEU A 80 17.17 17.75 3.42
CA LEU A 80 16.11 18.04 4.39
C LEU A 80 14.71 17.65 3.87
N ALA A 81 14.43 17.85 2.58
CA ALA A 81 13.17 17.44 1.98
C ALA A 81 13.03 15.91 1.91
N THR A 82 14.14 15.21 1.62
CA THR A 82 14.23 13.74 1.63
C THR A 82 13.96 13.19 3.02
N ASP A 83 14.62 13.70 4.06
CA ASP A 83 14.42 13.25 5.44
C ASP A 83 12.96 13.38 5.88
N ARG A 84 12.30 14.48 5.49
CA ARG A 84 10.88 14.71 5.78
C ARG A 84 9.96 13.75 5.03
N LEU A 85 10.31 13.37 3.80
CA LEU A 85 9.57 12.36 3.05
C LEU A 85 9.71 10.99 3.73
N GLU A 86 10.92 10.62 4.09
CA GLU A 86 11.22 9.32 4.71
C GLU A 86 10.64 9.20 6.12
N ALA A 87 10.62 10.29 6.90
CA ALA A 87 9.89 10.32 8.17
C ALA A 87 8.39 10.02 7.98
N ALA A 88 7.73 10.66 7.00
CA ALA A 88 6.32 10.41 6.70
C ALA A 88 6.07 8.98 6.20
N ARG A 89 6.99 8.42 5.39
CA ARG A 89 6.96 7.02 4.95
C ARG A 89 7.05 6.07 6.15
N GLY A 90 7.96 6.35 7.09
CA GLY A 90 8.14 5.57 8.31
C GLY A 90 6.92 5.60 9.23
N GLU A 91 6.26 6.75 9.39
CA GLU A 91 5.01 6.87 10.13
C GLU A 91 3.89 6.00 9.56
N LEU A 92 3.64 6.10 8.24
CA LEU A 92 2.64 5.30 7.55
C LEU A 92 2.95 3.79 7.68
N SER A 93 4.22 3.42 7.47
CA SER A 93 4.69 2.04 7.55
C SER A 93 4.46 1.43 8.94
N ARG A 94 4.77 2.16 10.01
CA ARG A 94 4.58 1.70 11.39
C ARG A 94 3.10 1.44 11.70
N THR A 95 2.22 2.40 11.40
CA THR A 95 0.78 2.25 11.63
C THR A 95 0.23 1.04 10.87
N ARG A 96 0.59 0.92 9.58
CA ARG A 96 0.15 -0.18 8.73
C ARG A 96 0.63 -1.53 9.26
N THR A 97 1.91 -1.62 9.60
CA THR A 97 2.51 -2.86 10.11
C THR A 97 1.83 -3.31 11.38
N LEU A 98 1.57 -2.39 12.32
CA LEU A 98 0.90 -2.70 13.57
C LEU A 98 -0.56 -3.14 13.36
N MET A 99 -1.28 -2.50 12.44
CA MET A 99 -2.64 -2.92 12.06
C MET A 99 -2.62 -4.36 11.52
N LEU A 100 -1.75 -4.67 10.56
CA LEU A 100 -1.64 -6.01 9.96
C LEU A 100 -1.23 -7.07 10.99
N PHE A 101 -0.29 -6.73 11.89
CA PHE A 101 0.10 -7.60 12.99
C PHE A 101 -1.08 -7.93 13.90
N ARG A 102 -1.87 -6.92 14.30
CA ARG A 102 -3.07 -7.11 15.12
C ARG A 102 -4.11 -7.99 14.41
N MET A 103 -4.32 -7.77 13.10
CA MET A 103 -5.22 -8.61 12.30
C MET A 103 -4.77 -10.07 12.25
N ARG A 104 -3.46 -10.34 12.07
CA ARG A 104 -2.90 -11.71 12.09
C ARG A 104 -3.15 -12.43 13.42
N ARG A 105 -3.21 -11.69 14.54
CA ARG A 105 -3.52 -12.25 15.87
C ARG A 105 -5.00 -12.57 16.11
N VAL A 106 -5.90 -12.20 15.19
CA VAL A 106 -7.31 -12.63 15.23
C VAL A 106 -7.46 -14.07 14.70
N LEU A 107 -6.55 -14.48 13.81
CA LEU A 107 -6.55 -15.81 13.20
C LEU A 107 -5.87 -16.83 14.13
N THR A 108 -6.29 -18.09 14.01
CA THR A 108 -5.54 -19.22 14.60
C THR A 108 -4.24 -19.47 13.84
N ASP A 109 -3.37 -20.31 14.37
CA ASP A 109 -2.12 -20.68 13.71
C ASP A 109 -2.37 -21.41 12.39
N GLU A 110 -3.35 -22.32 12.35
CA GLU A 110 -3.75 -23.04 11.14
C GLU A 110 -4.31 -22.08 10.07
N GLN A 111 -5.18 -21.15 10.49
CA GLN A 111 -5.70 -20.11 9.59
C GLN A 111 -4.57 -19.22 9.07
N ASN A 112 -3.55 -18.91 9.89
CA ASN A 112 -2.41 -18.11 9.47
C ASN A 112 -1.54 -18.81 8.41
N VAL A 113 -1.37 -20.12 8.52
CA VAL A 113 -0.69 -20.96 7.51
C VAL A 113 -1.50 -20.95 6.21
N LYS A 114 -2.79 -21.29 6.27
CA LYS A 114 -3.69 -21.30 5.11
C LYS A 114 -3.78 -19.94 4.43
N PHE A 115 -3.81 -18.86 5.20
CA PHE A 115 -3.80 -17.49 4.67
C PHE A 115 -2.56 -17.17 3.83
N LYS A 116 -1.39 -17.66 4.26
CA LYS A 116 -0.13 -17.51 3.51
C LYS A 116 -0.22 -18.27 2.19
N GLU A 117 -0.74 -19.49 2.19
CA GLU A 117 -0.93 -20.30 0.98
C GLU A 117 -1.87 -19.64 -0.04
N LEU A 118 -2.99 -19.09 0.42
CA LEU A 118 -3.93 -18.35 -0.43
C LEU A 118 -3.26 -17.13 -1.10
N HIS A 119 -2.46 -16.37 -0.35
CA HIS A 119 -1.71 -15.23 -0.91
C HIS A 119 -0.67 -15.67 -1.94
N GLU A 120 0.04 -16.75 -1.66
CA GLU A 120 1.04 -17.32 -2.56
C GLU A 120 0.41 -17.85 -3.86
N HIS A 121 -0.75 -18.50 -3.75
CA HIS A 121 -1.53 -18.93 -4.91
C HIS A 121 -1.97 -17.72 -5.76
N ASP A 122 -2.58 -16.71 -5.15
CA ASP A 122 -3.01 -15.50 -5.85
C ASP A 122 -1.86 -14.74 -6.51
N ARG A 123 -0.69 -14.71 -5.86
CA ARG A 123 0.52 -14.10 -6.44
C ARG A 123 0.93 -14.83 -7.71
N ARG A 124 1.06 -16.15 -7.67
CA ARG A 124 1.42 -16.98 -8.83
C ARG A 124 0.41 -16.83 -9.97
N GLU A 125 -0.88 -16.80 -9.66
CA GLU A 125 -1.92 -16.62 -10.68
C GLU A 125 -1.86 -15.25 -11.34
N ARG A 126 -1.52 -14.19 -10.59
CA ARG A 126 -1.29 -12.85 -11.17
C ARG A 126 -0.07 -12.80 -12.07
N GLU A 127 1.01 -13.49 -11.70
CA GLU A 127 2.25 -13.58 -12.50
C GLU A 127 2.05 -14.38 -13.79
N ARG A 128 1.15 -15.36 -13.78
CA ARG A 128 0.80 -16.19 -14.96
C ARG A 128 -0.13 -15.49 -15.95
N ARG A 129 -0.87 -14.47 -15.52
CA ARG A 129 -1.72 -13.70 -16.43
C ARG A 129 -0.83 -12.91 -17.40
N PRO A 130 -0.98 -13.08 -18.73
CA PRO A 130 -0.23 -12.25 -19.68
C PRO A 130 -0.53 -10.78 -19.40
N LYS A 131 0.52 -9.95 -19.37
CA LYS A 131 0.36 -8.49 -19.35
C LYS A 131 -0.49 -8.15 -20.57
N GLY A 132 -1.72 -7.69 -20.36
CA GLY A 132 -2.57 -7.20 -21.44
C GLY A 132 -1.78 -6.17 -22.26
N ASP A 133 -1.94 -6.24 -23.58
CA ASP A 133 -1.22 -5.38 -24.53
C ASP A 133 -1.32 -3.91 -24.11
N PRO A 134 -0.27 -3.09 -24.32
CA PRO A 134 -0.36 -1.66 -24.10
C PRO A 134 -1.54 -1.12 -24.92
N LYS A 135 -2.49 -0.46 -24.24
CA LYS A 135 -3.56 0.27 -24.94
C LYS A 135 -2.87 1.28 -25.88
N PRO A 136 -3.23 1.33 -27.17
CA PRO A 136 -2.65 2.31 -28.09
C PRO A 136 -2.87 3.73 -27.54
N ASP A 137 -1.85 4.56 -27.69
CA ASP A 137 -1.86 5.94 -27.24
C ASP A 137 -2.81 6.75 -28.14
N ASP A 138 -3.92 7.23 -27.57
CA ASP A 138 -4.71 8.28 -28.20
C ASP A 138 -3.95 9.61 -28.06
N THR A 139 -2.88 9.78 -28.83
CA THR A 139 -2.24 11.08 -29.07
C THR A 139 -1.89 11.23 -30.55
N SER A 140 -2.90 11.14 -31.41
CA SER A 140 -2.84 11.81 -32.71
C SER A 140 -3.21 13.27 -32.49
N CYS A 141 -2.21 14.15 -32.41
CA CYS A 141 -2.39 15.58 -32.63
C CYS A 141 -2.74 15.78 -34.12
N PRO A 142 -3.84 16.48 -34.47
CA PRO A 142 -3.97 17.01 -35.81
C PRO A 142 -3.08 18.26 -35.99
N ASP A 143 -2.51 18.36 -37.18
CA ASP A 143 -1.59 19.42 -37.68
C ASP A 143 -2.12 20.85 -37.55
#